data_AF-A0A7K0EEX3-F1
#
_entry.id   AF-A0A7K0EEX3-F1
#
_cell.length_a   1.000
_cell.length_b   1.000
_cell.length_c   1.000
_cell.angle_alpha   90.00
_cell.angle_beta   90.00
_cell.angle_gamma   90.00
#
_symmetry.space_group_name_H-M   'P 1'
#
loop_
_entity.id
_entity.type
_entity.pdbx_description
1 polymer ?
#
loop_
_entity_poly.entity_id
_entity_poly.type
_entity_poly.pdbx_seq_one_letter_code
_entity_poly.pdbx_strand_id
1 'polypeptide(L)'
;MTLTTDQLRAIDRHLRKDNWLLNEDLIAELADHYANGVEERIASGIPFELAILDIHKGFGGRKGLLKMEEDYYTNQSRGYFRNFKSILGSYFRFPRLYLTVFVTIAIYLLNATYPLFLKSIYLGGVFLVILALSYILAFRQLAYWNKSGVGRMGLQGLNSALFIGYYSQLFLPEKLVQGFHPVFTTLICMVFFL
;
A
#
# COMPACT_ATOMS: atom_id res chain seq x y z
N MET A 1 -18.81 -10.17 34.61
CA MET A 1 -19.02 -8.77 35.05
C MET A 1 -18.48 -7.91 33.93
N THR A 2 -19.24 -6.94 33.42
CA THR A 2 -18.77 -6.06 32.33
C THR A 2 -17.94 -4.92 32.91
N LEU A 3 -16.78 -4.62 32.33
CA LEU A 3 -15.96 -3.47 32.74
C LEU A 3 -16.71 -2.14 32.60
N THR A 4 -16.38 -1.19 33.47
CA THR A 4 -16.90 0.17 33.37
C THR A 4 -16.16 0.93 32.25
N THR A 5 -16.80 1.97 31.72
CA THR A 5 -16.20 2.85 30.71
C THR A 5 -14.89 3.50 31.22
N ASP A 6 -14.79 3.78 32.51
CA ASP A 6 -13.59 4.34 33.11
C ASP A 6 -12.44 3.32 33.18
N GLN A 7 -12.75 2.06 33.45
CA GLN A 7 -11.78 0.96 33.42
C GLN A 7 -11.26 0.70 32.01
N LEU A 8 -12.13 0.72 31.00
CA LEU A 8 -11.73 0.59 29.59
C LEU A 8 -10.83 1.76 29.16
N ARG A 9 -11.16 3.00 29.56
CA ARG A 9 -10.30 4.17 29.32
C ARG A 9 -8.98 4.10 30.08
N ALA A 10 -8.95 3.47 31.24
CA ALA A 10 -7.71 3.25 31.99
C ALA A 10 -6.80 2.24 31.27
N ILE A 11 -7.36 1.15 30.74
CA ILE A 11 -6.63 0.17 29.90
C ILE A 11 -6.06 0.84 28.65
N ASP A 12 -6.88 1.58 27.89
CA ASP A 12 -6.42 2.28 26.68
C ASP A 12 -5.29 3.29 26.99
N ARG A 13 -5.44 4.05 28.07
CA ARG A 13 -4.40 4.97 28.54
C ARG A 13 -3.12 4.24 28.92
N HIS A 14 -3.23 3.09 29.59
CA HIS A 14 -2.08 2.28 29.98
C HIS A 14 -1.30 1.78 28.76
N LEU A 15 -2.00 1.32 27.71
CA LEU A 15 -1.38 0.86 26.47
C LEU A 15 -0.71 2.01 25.70
N ARG A 16 -1.37 3.16 25.59
CA ARG A 16 -0.88 4.31 24.81
C ARG A 16 0.15 5.16 25.53
N LYS A 17 -0.16 5.61 26.74
CA LYS A 17 0.64 6.62 27.46
C LYS A 17 1.73 6.02 28.34
N ASP A 18 1.48 4.87 28.95
CA ASP A 18 2.48 4.27 29.86
C ASP A 18 3.45 3.37 29.09
N ASN A 19 2.95 2.67 28.07
CA ASN A 19 3.74 1.72 27.29
C ASN A 19 4.24 2.27 25.93
N TRP A 20 3.68 3.39 25.46
CA TRP A 20 4.06 4.09 24.22
C TRP A 20 3.85 3.26 22.95
N LEU A 21 2.78 2.45 22.92
CA LEU A 21 2.35 1.80 21.70
C LEU A 21 1.78 2.84 20.73
N LEU A 22 2.10 2.70 19.45
CA LEU A 22 1.71 3.62 18.38
C LEU A 22 0.74 2.97 17.38
N ASN A 23 0.77 1.65 17.26
CA ASN A 23 -0.07 0.92 16.31
C ASN A 23 -1.52 0.77 16.81
N GLU A 24 -2.46 1.46 16.15
CA GLU A 24 -3.88 1.47 16.53
C GLU A 24 -4.56 0.09 16.46
N ASP A 25 -4.25 -0.72 15.44
CA ASP A 25 -4.86 -2.05 15.27
C ASP A 25 -4.40 -2.98 16.40
N LEU A 26 -3.10 -2.95 16.71
CA LEU A 26 -2.53 -3.73 17.81
C LEU A 26 -3.04 -3.24 19.17
N ILE A 27 -3.19 -1.92 19.36
CA ILE A 27 -3.76 -1.37 20.60
C ILE A 27 -5.20 -1.85 20.77
N ALA A 28 -6.01 -1.88 19.72
CA ALA A 28 -7.38 -2.38 19.78
C ALA A 28 -7.42 -3.87 20.16
N GLU A 29 -6.59 -4.70 19.52
CA GLU A 29 -6.49 -6.13 19.83
C GLU A 29 -6.01 -6.38 21.27
N LEU A 30 -4.98 -5.66 21.71
CA LEU A 30 -4.48 -5.74 23.09
C LEU A 30 -5.51 -5.22 24.09
N ALA A 31 -6.24 -4.15 23.79
CA ALA A 31 -7.28 -3.62 24.66
C ALA A 31 -8.38 -4.66 24.90
N ASP A 32 -8.81 -5.39 23.86
CA ASP A 32 -9.78 -6.48 23.99
C ASP A 32 -9.22 -7.63 24.83
N HIS A 33 -7.97 -8.02 24.63
CA HIS A 33 -7.32 -9.06 25.45
C HIS A 33 -7.16 -8.64 26.91
N TYR A 34 -6.78 -7.39 27.17
CA TYR A 34 -6.71 -6.83 28.51
C TYR A 34 -8.09 -6.78 29.16
N ALA A 35 -9.12 -6.32 28.44
CA ALA A 35 -10.49 -6.27 28.94
C ALA A 35 -10.95 -7.65 29.40
N ASN A 36 -10.84 -8.67 28.53
CA ASN A 36 -11.20 -10.05 28.86
C ASN A 36 -10.41 -10.59 30.06
N GLY A 37 -9.09 -10.38 30.09
CA GLY A 37 -8.25 -10.88 31.18
C GLY A 37 -8.49 -10.19 32.52
N VAL A 38 -8.86 -8.90 32.51
CA VAL A 38 -9.20 -8.13 33.71
C VAL A 38 -10.57 -8.57 34.21
N GLU A 39 -11.55 -8.77 33.33
CA GLU A 39 -12.89 -9.23 33.71
C GLU A 39 -12.85 -10.56 34.45
N GLU A 40 -12.04 -11.51 33.98
CA GLU A 40 -11.85 -12.82 34.62
C GLU A 40 -11.26 -12.68 36.04
N ARG A 41 -10.26 -11.80 36.20
CA ARG A 41 -9.60 -11.56 37.50
C ARG A 41 -10.50 -10.81 38.48
N ILE A 42 -11.25 -9.82 38.01
CA ILE A 42 -12.25 -9.12 38.84
C ILE A 42 -13.36 -10.09 39.26
N ALA A 43 -13.81 -10.97 38.36
CA ALA A 43 -14.79 -12.01 38.71
C ALA A 43 -14.25 -12.98 39.79
N SER A 44 -12.92 -13.14 39.86
CA SER A 44 -12.23 -13.92 40.90
C SER A 44 -11.94 -13.12 42.19
N GLY A 45 -12.41 -11.87 42.29
CA GLY A 45 -12.24 -11.01 43.47
C GLY A 45 -10.92 -10.24 43.52
N ILE A 46 -10.12 -10.24 42.45
CA ILE A 46 -8.87 -9.48 42.36
C ILE A 46 -9.21 -8.02 42.02
N PRO A 47 -8.64 -7.03 42.72
CA PRO A 47 -8.88 -5.63 42.39
C PRO A 47 -8.25 -5.25 41.04
N PHE A 48 -8.91 -4.34 40.33
CA PHE A 48 -8.57 -3.91 38.96
C PHE A 48 -7.08 -3.57 38.77
N GLU A 49 -6.46 -2.84 39.70
CA GLU A 49 -5.06 -2.42 39.54
C GLU A 49 -4.07 -3.57 39.62
N LEU A 50 -4.35 -4.57 40.47
CA LEU A 50 -3.55 -5.78 40.51
C LEU A 50 -3.79 -6.64 39.28
N ALA A 51 -5.04 -6.69 38.79
CA ALA A 51 -5.38 -7.42 37.58
C ALA A 51 -4.64 -6.87 36.35
N ILE A 52 -4.58 -5.54 36.17
CA ILE A 52 -3.82 -4.91 35.09
C ILE A 52 -2.33 -5.22 35.20
N LEU A 53 -1.74 -5.08 36.38
CA LEU A 53 -0.31 -5.36 36.58
C LEU A 53 0.05 -6.82 36.31
N ASP A 54 -0.82 -7.75 36.72
CA ASP A 54 -0.62 -9.17 36.49
C ASP A 54 -0.70 -9.52 34.99
N ILE A 55 -1.72 -9.01 34.29
CA ILE A 55 -1.86 -9.16 32.83
C ILE A 55 -0.66 -8.54 32.12
N HIS A 56 -0.26 -7.33 32.51
CA HIS A 56 0.90 -6.65 31.94
C HIS A 56 2.18 -7.46 32.09
N LYS A 57 2.39 -8.10 33.24
CA LYS A 57 3.50 -9.05 33.42
C LYS A 57 3.36 -10.29 32.54
N GLY A 58 2.15 -10.81 32.36
CA GLY A 58 1.85 -11.92 31.45
C GLY A 58 2.27 -11.63 30.00
N PHE A 59 2.13 -10.38 29.54
CA PHE A 59 2.61 -9.92 28.24
C PHE A 59 4.13 -9.67 28.18
N GLY A 60 4.89 -9.94 29.25
CA GLY A 60 6.32 -9.67 29.32
C GLY A 60 6.65 -8.21 29.71
N GLY A 61 5.69 -7.50 30.30
CA GLY A 61 5.79 -6.10 30.67
C GLY A 61 5.98 -5.19 29.45
N ARG A 62 6.53 -3.98 29.69
CA ARG A 62 6.74 -2.99 28.63
C ARG A 62 7.60 -3.52 27.47
N LYS A 63 8.67 -4.26 27.77
CA LYS A 63 9.56 -4.82 26.73
C LYS A 63 8.84 -5.85 25.87
N GLY A 64 7.98 -6.67 26.47
CA GLY A 64 7.18 -7.64 25.74
C GLY A 64 6.17 -6.98 24.81
N LEU A 65 5.48 -5.93 25.28
CA LEU A 65 4.53 -5.17 24.45
C LEU A 65 5.22 -4.47 23.27
N LEU A 66 6.36 -3.82 23.49
CA LEU A 66 7.13 -3.19 22.40
C LEU A 66 7.64 -4.22 21.39
N LYS A 67 8.05 -5.40 21.86
CA LYS A 67 8.45 -6.50 20.98
C LYS A 67 7.27 -7.00 20.15
N MET A 68 6.07 -7.11 20.73
CA MET A 68 4.85 -7.48 20.00
C MET A 68 4.53 -6.45 18.91
N GLU A 69 4.74 -5.16 19.17
CA GLU A 69 4.58 -4.10 18.16
C GLU A 69 5.60 -4.23 17.02
N GLU A 70 6.87 -4.48 17.33
CA GLU A 70 7.90 -4.75 16.33
C GLU A 70 7.56 -5.99 15.49
N ASP A 71 7.15 -7.07 16.14
CA ASP A 71 6.73 -8.32 15.49
C ASP A 71 5.49 -8.08 14.60
N TYR A 72 4.56 -7.22 15.01
CA TYR A 72 3.41 -6.84 14.19
C TYR A 72 3.85 -6.12 12.91
N TYR A 73 4.73 -5.12 13.00
CA TYR A 73 5.24 -4.41 11.82
C TYR A 73 6.05 -5.31 10.89
N THR A 74 6.89 -6.18 11.44
CA THR A 74 7.69 -7.12 10.63
C THR A 74 6.81 -8.15 9.94
N ASN A 75 5.76 -8.65 10.59
CA ASN A 75 4.79 -9.55 9.96
C ASN A 75 3.94 -8.84 8.91
N GLN A 76 3.50 -7.60 9.17
CA GLN A 76 2.72 -6.81 8.24
C GLN A 76 3.53 -6.49 6.96
N SER A 77 4.78 -6.06 7.12
CA SER A 77 5.69 -5.80 5.98
C SER A 77 6.00 -7.06 5.17
N ARG A 78 6.20 -8.21 5.83
CA ARG A 78 6.33 -9.51 5.14
C ARG A 78 5.06 -9.88 4.36
N GLY A 79 3.89 -9.62 4.93
CA GLY A 79 2.59 -9.78 4.26
C GLY A 79 2.49 -8.93 3.00
N TYR A 80 2.85 -7.65 3.09
CA TYR A 80 2.90 -6.75 1.93
C TYR A 80 3.88 -7.22 0.87
N PHE A 81 5.07 -7.69 1.26
CA PHE A 81 6.05 -8.21 0.30
C PHE A 81 5.55 -9.47 -0.41
N ARG A 82 4.88 -10.39 0.29
CA ARG A 82 4.27 -11.58 -0.33
C ARG A 82 3.17 -11.19 -1.31
N ASN A 83 2.31 -10.24 -0.93
CA ASN A 83 1.27 -9.72 -1.82
C ASN A 83 1.86 -9.03 -3.05
N PHE A 84 2.88 -8.17 -2.85
CA PHE A 84 3.62 -7.52 -3.92
C PHE A 84 4.24 -8.55 -4.87
N LYS A 85 4.94 -9.57 -4.35
CA LYS A 85 5.51 -10.65 -5.15
C LYS A 85 4.46 -11.43 -5.92
N SER A 86 3.30 -11.69 -5.31
CA SER A 86 2.18 -12.37 -5.96
C SER A 86 1.60 -11.52 -7.10
N ILE A 87 1.42 -10.23 -6.87
CA ILE A 87 0.95 -9.27 -7.88
C ILE A 87 1.96 -9.20 -9.03
N LEU A 88 3.25 -9.00 -8.72
CA LEU A 88 4.32 -8.97 -9.71
C LEU A 88 4.35 -10.26 -10.53
N GLY A 89 4.33 -11.42 -9.86
CA GLY A 89 4.26 -12.71 -10.52
C GLY A 89 3.01 -12.90 -11.39
N SER A 90 1.88 -12.28 -11.05
CA SER A 90 0.66 -12.35 -11.85
C SER A 90 0.75 -11.61 -13.20
N TYR A 91 1.63 -10.62 -13.32
CA TYR A 91 1.90 -9.93 -14.59
C TYR A 91 2.77 -10.76 -15.53
N PHE A 92 3.69 -11.55 -14.98
CA PHE A 92 4.52 -12.49 -15.73
C PHE A 92 3.81 -13.82 -16.05
N ARG A 93 2.51 -13.97 -15.73
CA ARG A 93 1.75 -15.16 -16.11
C ARG A 93 1.31 -15.11 -17.57
N PHE A 94 1.44 -16.25 -18.24
CA PHE A 94 0.76 -16.48 -19.50
C PHE A 94 -0.77 -16.38 -19.33
N PRO A 95 -1.52 -15.74 -20.24
CA PRO A 95 -1.12 -15.24 -21.57
C PRO A 95 -0.62 -13.77 -21.61
N ARG A 96 -0.61 -13.06 -20.48
CA ARG A 96 -0.39 -11.60 -20.45
C ARG A 96 1.02 -11.22 -20.92
N LEU A 97 2.03 -12.02 -20.58
CA LEU A 97 3.41 -11.80 -21.01
C LEU A 97 3.59 -11.86 -22.53
N TYR A 98 2.88 -12.77 -23.22
CA TYR A 98 2.92 -12.80 -24.69
C TYR A 98 2.29 -11.56 -25.29
N LEU A 99 1.19 -11.09 -24.70
CA LEU A 99 0.51 -9.89 -25.19
C LEU A 99 1.38 -8.64 -25.01
N THR A 100 2.06 -8.48 -23.87
CA THR A 100 2.96 -7.33 -23.65
C THR A 100 4.13 -7.36 -24.62
N VAL A 101 4.81 -8.50 -24.76
CA VAL A 101 5.91 -8.67 -25.73
C VAL A 101 5.42 -8.42 -27.16
N PHE A 102 4.26 -8.95 -27.54
CA PHE A 102 3.68 -8.76 -28.86
C PHE A 102 3.36 -7.29 -29.15
N VAL A 103 2.75 -6.57 -28.20
CA VAL A 103 2.44 -5.14 -28.33
C VAL A 103 3.73 -4.33 -28.44
N THR A 104 4.76 -4.63 -27.64
CA THR A 104 6.07 -3.95 -27.73
C THR A 104 6.73 -4.17 -29.09
N ILE A 105 6.72 -5.41 -29.61
CA ILE A 105 7.24 -5.72 -30.94
C ILE A 105 6.44 -4.99 -32.03
N ALA A 106 5.11 -4.99 -31.94
CA ALA A 106 4.26 -4.30 -32.90
C ALA A 106 4.54 -2.79 -32.92
N ILE A 107 4.69 -2.16 -31.75
CA ILE A 107 5.04 -0.74 -31.65
C ILE A 107 6.43 -0.47 -32.24
N TYR A 108 7.40 -1.33 -31.93
CA TYR A 108 8.75 -1.20 -32.48
C TYR A 108 8.76 -1.31 -34.01
N LEU A 109 8.07 -2.30 -34.58
CA LEU A 109 7.98 -2.48 -36.04
C LEU A 109 7.23 -1.34 -36.73
N LEU A 110 6.16 -0.84 -36.10
CA LEU A 110 5.45 0.35 -36.58
C LEU A 110 6.38 1.57 -36.63
N ASN A 111 7.16 1.79 -35.58
CA ASN A 111 8.13 2.88 -35.51
C ASN A 111 9.28 2.71 -36.52
N ALA A 112 9.76 1.49 -36.74
CA ALA A 112 10.84 1.21 -37.68
C ALA A 112 10.39 1.34 -39.15
N THR A 113 9.17 0.89 -39.47
CA THR A 113 8.63 0.85 -40.85
C THR A 113 8.08 2.21 -41.27
N TYR A 114 7.40 2.88 -40.35
CA TYR A 114 6.99 4.26 -40.48
C TYR A 114 7.82 5.02 -39.44
N PRO A 115 9.07 5.42 -39.75
CA PRO A 115 9.79 6.34 -38.88
C PRO A 115 8.88 7.53 -38.73
N LEU A 116 8.21 7.61 -37.58
CA LEU A 116 7.12 8.52 -37.25
C LEU A 116 7.72 9.91 -37.10
N PHE A 117 8.22 10.46 -38.21
CA PHE A 117 8.74 11.80 -38.35
C PHE A 117 7.61 12.83 -38.46
N LEU A 118 6.36 12.44 -38.23
CA LEU A 118 5.20 13.32 -38.38
C LEU A 118 4.51 13.53 -37.03
N LYS A 119 5.04 14.55 -36.34
CA LYS A 119 4.46 15.33 -35.23
C LYS A 119 4.04 14.49 -34.01
N SER A 120 4.93 14.46 -33.01
CA SER A 120 4.72 13.93 -31.65
C SER A 120 3.38 14.32 -31.00
N ILE A 121 2.73 15.37 -31.51
CA ILE A 121 1.40 15.86 -31.12
C ILE A 121 0.30 14.80 -31.34
N TYR A 122 0.27 14.09 -32.47
CA TYR A 122 -0.83 13.16 -32.75
C TYR A 122 -0.68 11.84 -31.97
N LEU A 123 0.54 11.32 -31.87
CA LEU A 123 0.82 10.12 -31.09
C LEU A 123 0.65 10.39 -29.59
N GLY A 124 1.14 11.55 -29.11
CA GLY A 124 0.91 12.03 -27.75
C GLY A 124 -0.57 12.23 -27.45
N GLY A 125 -1.35 12.72 -28.42
CA GLY A 125 -2.80 12.84 -28.31
C GLY A 125 -3.50 11.48 -28.16
N VAL A 126 -3.13 10.48 -28.96
CA VAL A 126 -3.67 9.11 -28.85
C VAL A 126 -3.30 8.48 -27.50
N PHE A 127 -2.06 8.63 -27.05
CA PHE A 127 -1.63 8.15 -25.73
C PHE A 127 -2.37 8.87 -24.59
N LEU A 128 -2.57 10.19 -24.68
CA LEU A 128 -3.35 10.96 -23.72
C LEU A 128 -4.81 10.52 -23.67
N VAL A 129 -5.42 10.21 -24.82
CA VAL A 129 -6.80 9.69 -24.87
C VAL A 129 -6.88 8.30 -24.23
N ILE A 130 -5.94 7.41 -24.54
CA ILE A 130 -5.88 6.07 -23.92
C ILE A 130 -5.67 6.19 -22.41
N LEU A 131 -4.80 7.10 -21.95
CA LEU A 131 -4.57 7.38 -20.53
C LEU A 131 -5.79 8.01 -19.85
N ALA A 132 -6.48 8.94 -20.50
CA ALA A 132 -7.69 9.55 -19.97
C ALA A 132 -8.81 8.51 -19.85
N LEU A 133 -8.98 7.64 -20.84
CA LEU A 133 -9.97 6.56 -20.81
C LEU A 133 -9.63 5.52 -19.74
N SER A 134 -8.36 5.11 -19.61
CA SER A 134 -7.94 4.17 -18.56
C SER A 134 -8.12 4.78 -17.16
N TYR A 135 -7.84 6.07 -17.00
CA TYR A 135 -8.11 6.81 -15.76
C TYR A 135 -9.60 6.87 -15.43
N ILE A 136 -10.47 7.17 -16.41
CA ILE A 136 -11.93 7.20 -16.22
C ILE A 136 -12.45 5.82 -15.83
N LEU A 137 -11.98 4.75 -16.48
CA LEU A 137 -12.38 3.38 -16.16
C LEU A 137 -11.90 2.97 -14.76
N ALA A 138 -10.64 3.26 -14.42
CA ALA A 138 -10.10 3.01 -13.09
C ALA A 138 -10.86 3.81 -12.02
N PHE A 139 -11.18 5.07 -12.27
CA PHE A 139 -11.96 5.92 -11.36
C PHE A 139 -13.40 5.41 -11.18
N ARG A 140 -14.05 4.94 -12.26
CA ARG A 140 -15.38 4.30 -12.17
C ARG A 140 -15.33 3.01 -11.37
N GLN A 141 -14.31 2.19 -11.58
CA GLN A 141 -14.11 0.95 -10.83
C GLN A 141 -13.81 1.24 -9.34
N LEU A 142 -13.04 2.29 -9.06
CA LEU A 142 -12.75 2.80 -7.72
C LEU A 142 -14.02 3.32 -7.03
N ALA A 143 -14.85 4.10 -7.73
CA ALA A 143 -16.13 4.60 -7.22
C ALA A 143 -17.11 3.44 -6.92
N TYR A 144 -17.07 2.38 -7.72
CA TYR A 144 -17.83 1.15 -7.47
C TYR A 144 -17.31 0.41 -6.21
N TRP A 145 -15.99 0.38 -6.01
CA TRP A 145 -15.33 -0.21 -4.83
C TRP A 145 -15.39 0.67 -3.57
N ASN A 146 -15.76 1.95 -3.68
CA ASN A 146 -15.90 2.87 -2.55
C ASN A 146 -17.04 2.49 -1.58
N LYS A 147 -17.83 1.46 -1.91
CA LYS A 147 -18.72 0.80 -0.93
C LYS A 147 -17.98 -0.08 0.08
N SER A 148 -16.66 -0.34 -0.06
CA SER A 148 -15.96 -1.35 0.76
C SER A 148 -14.59 -0.96 1.37
N GLY A 149 -14.22 0.33 1.51
CA GLY A 149 -13.13 0.73 2.43
C GLY A 149 -12.04 1.65 1.86
N VAL A 150 -11.66 2.64 2.68
CA VAL A 150 -11.02 3.93 2.31
C VAL A 150 -9.48 3.90 2.25
N GLY A 151 -8.81 2.82 2.65
CA GLY A 151 -7.35 2.83 2.89
C GLY A 151 -6.43 2.79 1.65
N ARG A 152 -6.90 2.36 0.47
CA ARG A 152 -6.04 2.21 -0.74
C ARG A 152 -5.98 3.45 -1.65
N MET A 153 -6.73 4.51 -1.30
CA MET A 153 -6.94 5.72 -2.12
C MET A 153 -5.70 6.58 -2.29
N GLY A 154 -4.90 6.77 -1.23
CA GLY A 154 -3.75 7.68 -1.28
C GLY A 154 -2.65 7.20 -2.22
N LEU A 155 -2.26 5.92 -2.13
CA LEU A 155 -1.13 5.39 -2.91
C LEU A 155 -1.42 5.27 -4.41
N GLN A 156 -2.63 4.89 -4.81
CA GLN A 156 -2.96 4.77 -6.24
C GLN A 156 -3.12 6.14 -6.91
N GLY A 157 -3.71 7.12 -6.21
CA GLY A 157 -3.77 8.51 -6.69
C GLY A 157 -2.37 9.12 -6.85
N LEU A 158 -1.49 8.90 -5.87
CA LEU A 158 -0.12 9.43 -5.89
C LEU A 158 0.74 8.75 -6.98
N ASN A 159 0.59 7.44 -7.18
CA ASN A 159 1.22 6.74 -8.31
C ASN A 159 0.72 7.32 -9.64
N SER A 160 -0.59 7.52 -9.83
CA SER A 160 -1.10 8.11 -11.08
C SER A 160 -0.57 9.54 -11.34
N ALA A 161 -0.40 10.36 -10.30
CA ALA A 161 0.17 11.70 -10.40
C ALA A 161 1.67 11.69 -10.74
N LEU A 162 2.44 10.74 -10.18
CA LEU A 162 3.85 10.54 -10.52
C LEU A 162 4.03 10.04 -11.96
N PHE A 163 3.13 9.19 -12.44
CA PHE A 163 3.09 8.81 -13.86
C PHE A 163 2.82 10.03 -14.76
N ILE A 164 1.89 10.91 -14.38
CA ILE A 164 1.61 12.16 -15.11
C ILE A 164 2.85 13.09 -15.14
N GLY A 165 3.56 13.21 -14.00
CA GLY A 165 4.82 13.97 -13.92
C GLY A 165 5.94 13.38 -14.79
N TYR A 166 6.07 12.05 -14.83
CA TYR A 166 7.07 11.37 -15.62
C TYR A 166 6.78 11.43 -17.14
N TYR A 167 5.53 11.23 -17.55
CA TYR A 167 5.15 11.39 -18.95
C TYR A 167 5.31 12.83 -19.42
N SER A 168 4.95 13.82 -18.60
CA SER A 168 5.19 15.23 -18.95
C SER A 168 6.68 15.59 -19.05
N GLN A 169 7.57 14.91 -18.31
CA GLN A 169 9.03 15.01 -18.52
C GLN A 169 9.51 14.34 -19.81
N LEU A 170 8.86 13.25 -20.25
CA LEU A 170 9.14 12.63 -21.55
C LEU A 170 8.74 13.54 -22.74
N PHE A 171 7.88 14.54 -22.50
CA PHE A 171 7.46 15.57 -23.46
C PHE A 171 8.18 16.93 -23.27
N LEU A 172 9.17 17.03 -22.37
CA LEU A 172 10.01 18.22 -22.27
C LEU A 172 10.98 18.30 -23.46
N PRO A 173 11.35 19.53 -23.89
CA PRO A 173 11.99 19.80 -25.18
C PRO A 173 13.32 19.04 -25.35
N GLU A 174 13.55 18.57 -26.58
CA GLU A 174 14.58 17.64 -27.08
C GLU A 174 16.00 17.81 -26.51
N LYS A 175 16.35 19.00 -26.01
CA LYS A 175 17.69 19.33 -25.49
C LYS A 175 18.06 18.64 -24.19
N LEU A 176 17.10 18.15 -23.40
CA LEU A 176 17.36 17.45 -22.13
C LEU A 176 17.42 15.92 -22.29
N VAL A 177 16.77 15.38 -23.33
CA VAL A 177 16.65 13.92 -23.56
C VAL A 177 17.80 13.37 -24.41
N GLN A 178 18.44 14.19 -25.24
CA GLN A 178 19.60 13.78 -26.05
C GLN A 178 20.84 13.35 -25.25
N GLY A 179 20.87 13.57 -23.93
CA GLY A 179 21.94 13.10 -23.04
C GLY A 179 21.77 11.67 -22.52
N PHE A 180 20.58 11.06 -22.63
CA PHE A 180 20.32 9.72 -22.10
C PHE A 180 20.23 8.68 -23.22
N HIS A 181 21.00 7.60 -23.08
CA HIS A 181 21.00 6.49 -24.02
C HIS A 181 19.60 5.86 -24.11
N PRO A 182 19.06 5.58 -25.32
CA PRO A 182 17.68 5.14 -25.54
C PRO A 182 17.31 3.84 -24.81
N VAL A 183 18.30 3.03 -24.45
CA VAL A 183 18.12 1.82 -23.62
C VAL A 183 17.63 2.17 -22.21
N PHE A 184 18.13 3.25 -21.61
CA PHE A 184 17.74 3.66 -20.24
C PHE A 184 16.31 4.18 -20.18
N THR A 185 15.88 4.95 -21.19
CA THR A 185 14.49 5.43 -21.27
C THR A 185 13.51 4.27 -21.51
N THR A 186 13.87 3.27 -22.33
CA THR A 186 13.04 2.07 -22.50
C THR A 186 12.97 1.19 -21.25
N LEU A 187 14.05 1.11 -20.46
CA LEU A 187 14.11 0.26 -19.25
C LEU A 187 13.29 0.87 -18.11
N ILE A 188 13.27 2.21 -17.99
CA ILE A 188 12.40 2.91 -17.03
C ILE A 188 10.92 2.80 -17.46
N CYS A 189 10.61 2.93 -18.75
CA CYS A 189 9.23 2.71 -19.24
C CYS A 189 8.73 1.27 -19.01
N MET A 190 9.59 0.26 -19.11
CA MET A 190 9.23 -1.13 -18.82
C MET A 190 8.97 -1.37 -17.33
N VAL A 191 9.73 -0.77 -16.41
CA VAL A 191 9.53 -0.93 -14.96
C VAL A 191 8.22 -0.30 -14.47
N PHE A 192 7.68 0.69 -15.20
CA PHE A 192 6.46 1.39 -14.83
C PHE A 192 5.19 0.95 -15.61
N PHE A 193 5.28 0.29 -16.76
CA PHE A 193 4.09 -0.32 -17.41
C PHE A 193 3.71 -1.72 -16.85
N LEU A 194 4.48 -2.22 -15.87
CA LEU A 194 4.35 -3.51 -15.17
C LEU A 194 3.80 -3.33 -13.75
#